data_AF-A0AA42CAB3-F1
#
_entry.id   AF-A0AA42CAB3-F1
#
_cell.length_a   1.000
_cell.length_b   1.000
_cell.length_c   1.000
_cell.angle_alpha   90.00
_cell.angle_beta   90.00
_cell.angle_gamma   90.00
#
_symmetry.space_group_name_H-M   'P 1'
#
loop_
_entity.id
_entity.type
_entity.pdbx_description
1 polymer ?
#
loop_
_entity_poly.entity_id
_entity_poly.type
_entity_poly.pdbx_seq_one_letter_code
_entity_poly.pdbx_strand_id
1 'polypeptide(L)'
;MKKQILIFTTVILFGFLSLSSFGQDKIQIQSDNKDSINKYGISEFYFVHQVFADAFFMTDLYKQLDYDEMAKILKTVLFKIDKDNKVTVTIKQEKGPEARLVFFIKEGTKDGTLLALMTNFHAEKRKFTKELDEKCSVVRWYFIKGNKLVYRQDLYSEKTEKEKMGQVPHKLIDYYLFDDNLENDSKVKGLIDEILNNEKSDKIEVLYAKLYLGELYLLKSEIDNAEKEVSGLNEYFEKYKDNGIPSQYSLITNMAETELELMKRMKK
;
A
#
# COMPACT_ATOMS: atom_id res chain seq x y z
N MET A 1 -39.61 26.38 -1.28
CA MET A 1 -39.43 25.01 -1.84
C MET A 1 -37.98 24.84 -2.25
N LYS A 2 -37.21 24.03 -1.52
CA LYS A 2 -35.79 23.77 -1.78
C LYS A 2 -35.67 22.78 -2.93
N LYS A 3 -35.04 23.18 -4.04
CA LYS A 3 -34.64 22.25 -5.12
C LYS A 3 -33.36 21.55 -4.70
N GLN A 4 -33.47 20.28 -4.31
CA GLN A 4 -32.32 19.38 -4.16
C GLN A 4 -31.91 18.92 -5.56
N ILE A 5 -30.69 19.25 -5.97
CA ILE A 5 -30.05 18.68 -7.16
C ILE A 5 -29.45 17.35 -6.72
N LEU A 6 -30.11 16.26 -7.10
CA LEU A 6 -29.60 14.90 -6.96
C LEU A 6 -28.71 14.62 -8.18
N ILE A 7 -27.39 14.60 -8.00
CA ILE A 7 -26.46 14.17 -9.03
C ILE A 7 -26.46 12.64 -9.04
N PHE A 8 -27.29 12.04 -9.90
CA PHE A 8 -27.18 10.63 -10.28
C PHE A 8 -25.88 10.44 -11.05
N THR A 9 -24.89 9.80 -10.43
CA THR A 9 -23.70 9.32 -11.15
C THR A 9 -23.96 7.87 -11.55
N THR A 10 -24.59 7.68 -12.71
CA THR A 10 -24.78 6.35 -13.29
C THR A 10 -23.47 5.92 -13.95
N VAL A 11 -22.62 5.17 -13.22
CA VAL A 11 -21.52 4.43 -13.83
C VAL A 11 -22.10 3.14 -14.39
N ILE A 12 -22.50 3.17 -15.66
CA ILE A 12 -22.87 1.97 -16.42
C ILE A 12 -21.56 1.25 -16.77
N LEU A 13 -21.23 0.23 -15.99
CA LEU A 13 -20.13 -0.69 -16.29
C LEU A 13 -20.67 -1.82 -17.18
N PHE A 14 -20.77 -1.58 -18.50
CA PHE A 14 -21.03 -2.64 -19.48
C PHE A 14 -19.86 -2.79 -20.44
N GLY A 15 -19.32 -4.00 -20.48
CA GLY A 15 -18.24 -4.42 -21.36
C GLY A 15 -17.80 -5.85 -21.07
N PHE A 16 -18.73 -6.80 -21.18
CA PHE A 16 -18.42 -8.22 -21.30
C PHE A 16 -17.75 -8.45 -22.65
N LEU A 17 -16.44 -8.66 -22.66
CA LEU A 17 -15.77 -9.33 -23.78
C LEU A 17 -15.18 -10.64 -23.24
N SER A 18 -15.86 -11.73 -23.60
CA SER A 18 -15.36 -13.08 -23.48
C SER A 18 -14.21 -13.27 -24.47
N LEU A 19 -12.99 -13.39 -23.97
CA LEU A 19 -11.88 -13.94 -24.73
C LEU A 19 -11.51 -15.28 -24.10
N SER A 20 -11.92 -16.35 -24.79
CA SER A 20 -11.40 -17.68 -24.63
C SER A 20 -9.93 -17.70 -25.09
N SER A 21 -8.99 -17.85 -24.15
CA SER A 21 -7.66 -18.40 -24.46
C SER A 21 -7.43 -19.66 -23.63
N PHE A 22 -7.13 -20.75 -24.33
CA PHE A 22 -6.56 -21.96 -23.78
C PHE A 22 -5.14 -21.63 -23.30
N GLY A 23 -4.82 -22.02 -22.06
CA GLY A 23 -3.65 -21.56 -21.30
C GLY A 23 -4.03 -20.43 -20.34
N GLN A 24 -4.99 -20.69 -19.46
CA GLN A 24 -5.72 -19.61 -18.79
C GLN A 24 -4.96 -19.15 -17.54
N ASP A 25 -4.01 -18.23 -17.71
CA ASP A 25 -3.24 -17.58 -16.65
C ASP A 25 -4.12 -17.26 -15.43
N LYS A 26 -3.63 -17.64 -14.24
CA LYS A 26 -4.27 -17.40 -12.93
C LYS A 26 -4.59 -15.91 -12.71
N ILE A 27 -3.81 -15.04 -13.33
CA ILE A 27 -3.89 -13.58 -13.23
C ILE A 27 -4.04 -12.99 -14.64
N GLN A 28 -5.07 -12.20 -14.84
CA GLN A 28 -5.27 -11.40 -16.05
C GLN A 28 -5.13 -9.92 -15.70
N ILE A 29 -4.26 -9.21 -16.41
CA ILE A 29 -4.07 -7.76 -16.24
C ILE A 29 -4.46 -7.07 -17.55
N GLN A 30 -5.47 -6.21 -17.48
CA GLN A 30 -5.98 -5.44 -18.59
C GLN A 30 -5.59 -3.97 -18.43
N SER A 31 -5.02 -3.40 -19.48
CA SER A 31 -4.70 -1.98 -19.59
C SER A 31 -4.74 -1.58 -21.06
N ASP A 32 -5.35 -0.42 -21.33
CA ASP A 32 -5.40 0.15 -22.69
C ASP A 32 -4.09 0.86 -23.06
N ASN A 33 -3.21 1.09 -22.09
CA ASN A 33 -1.92 1.73 -22.27
C ASN A 33 -0.87 0.71 -22.74
N LYS A 34 -0.28 0.98 -23.91
CA LYS A 34 0.81 0.18 -24.48
C LYS A 34 2.19 0.66 -24.03
N ASP A 35 2.29 1.90 -23.59
CA ASP A 35 3.54 2.50 -23.12
C ASP A 35 3.81 2.09 -21.68
N SER A 36 5.08 1.94 -21.34
CA SER A 36 5.53 1.60 -19.99
C SER A 36 6.27 2.79 -19.39
N ILE A 37 5.50 3.79 -18.93
CA ILE A 37 6.05 5.02 -18.36
C ILE A 37 5.34 5.29 -17.03
N ASN A 38 6.11 5.50 -15.97
CA ASN A 38 5.61 6.04 -14.71
C ASN A 38 5.27 7.54 -14.90
N LYS A 39 4.10 7.80 -15.47
CA LYS A 39 3.67 9.13 -15.95
C LYS A 39 3.67 10.19 -14.86
N TYR A 40 3.45 9.79 -13.61
CA TYR A 40 3.35 10.69 -12.47
C TYR A 40 4.63 10.76 -11.63
N GLY A 41 5.70 10.06 -12.03
CA GLY A 41 6.98 10.07 -11.31
C GLY A 41 6.89 9.57 -9.87
N ILE A 42 5.95 8.65 -9.58
CA ILE A 42 5.76 8.11 -8.23
C ILE A 42 6.97 7.25 -7.86
N SER A 43 7.56 7.46 -6.69
CA SER A 43 8.62 6.59 -6.17
C SER A 43 8.12 5.14 -6.08
N GLU A 44 8.92 4.19 -6.53
CA GLU A 44 8.61 2.75 -6.41
C GLU A 44 8.36 2.37 -4.95
N PHE A 45 9.15 2.91 -4.01
CA PHE A 45 8.97 2.65 -2.58
C PHE A 45 7.58 3.08 -2.10
N TYR A 46 7.22 4.35 -2.26
CA TYR A 46 5.92 4.85 -1.80
C TYR A 46 4.75 4.16 -2.50
N PHE A 47 4.91 3.81 -3.78
CA PHE A 47 3.91 3.05 -4.50
C PHE A 47 3.74 1.64 -3.93
N VAL A 48 4.85 0.89 -3.78
CA VAL A 48 4.81 -0.46 -3.22
C VAL A 48 4.21 -0.39 -1.83
N HIS A 49 4.81 0.36 -0.90
CA HIS A 49 4.43 0.49 0.51
C HIS A 49 2.91 0.60 0.70
N GLN A 50 2.31 1.58 0.02
CA GLN A 50 0.88 1.84 0.12
C GLN A 50 0.05 0.74 -0.56
N VAL A 51 0.40 0.37 -1.80
CA VAL A 51 -0.47 -0.46 -2.62
C VAL A 51 -0.41 -1.93 -2.22
N PHE A 52 0.74 -2.48 -1.81
CA PHE A 52 0.84 -3.90 -1.48
C PHE A 52 0.00 -4.27 -0.25
N ALA A 53 0.01 -3.41 0.78
CA ALA A 53 -0.77 -3.62 1.99
C ALA A 53 -2.27 -3.64 1.69
N ASP A 54 -2.75 -2.64 0.95
CA ASP A 54 -4.17 -2.47 0.64
C ASP A 54 -4.68 -3.41 -0.46
N ALA A 55 -3.84 -3.75 -1.45
CA ALA A 55 -4.21 -4.64 -2.54
C ALA A 55 -4.12 -6.11 -2.13
N PHE A 56 -3.14 -6.50 -1.30
CA PHE A 56 -2.83 -7.91 -1.05
C PHE A 56 -3.11 -8.35 0.39
N PHE A 57 -2.65 -7.62 1.40
CA PHE A 57 -2.86 -8.01 2.81
C PHE A 57 -4.30 -7.82 3.26
N MET A 58 -4.85 -6.65 2.94
CA MET A 58 -6.24 -6.32 3.24
C MET A 58 -7.25 -7.26 2.59
N THR A 59 -6.94 -7.82 1.42
CA THR A 59 -7.83 -8.69 0.63
C THR A 59 -7.50 -10.18 0.74
N ASP A 60 -6.53 -10.54 1.58
CA ASP A 60 -5.97 -11.90 1.70
C ASP A 60 -5.33 -12.47 0.41
N LEU A 61 -5.13 -11.66 -0.64
CA LEU A 61 -4.49 -12.13 -1.88
C LEU A 61 -3.02 -12.50 -1.68
N TYR A 62 -2.34 -11.96 -0.67
CA TYR A 62 -0.96 -12.36 -0.33
C TYR A 62 -0.83 -13.85 0.01
N LYS A 63 -1.92 -14.52 0.41
CA LYS A 63 -1.95 -15.97 0.70
C LYS A 63 -2.07 -16.80 -0.58
N GLN A 64 -2.45 -16.17 -1.69
CA GLN A 64 -2.76 -16.83 -2.95
C GLN A 64 -1.72 -16.52 -4.02
N LEU A 65 -1.03 -15.40 -3.90
CA LEU A 65 -0.06 -14.91 -4.87
C LEU A 65 1.37 -15.09 -4.34
N ASP A 66 2.29 -15.45 -5.24
CA ASP A 66 3.71 -15.34 -4.92
C ASP A 66 4.23 -13.91 -5.14
N TYR A 67 5.49 -13.67 -4.75
CA TYR A 67 6.12 -12.35 -4.89
C TYR A 67 6.30 -11.89 -6.34
N ASP A 68 6.51 -12.80 -7.29
CA ASP A 68 6.66 -12.46 -8.70
C ASP A 68 5.32 -12.03 -9.31
N GLU A 69 4.24 -12.73 -8.95
CA GLU A 69 2.86 -12.40 -9.29
C GLU A 69 2.44 -11.03 -8.73
N MET A 70 2.70 -10.77 -7.44
CA MET A 70 2.43 -9.48 -6.80
C MET A 70 3.26 -8.35 -7.42
N ALA A 71 4.56 -8.56 -7.64
CA ALA A 71 5.42 -7.56 -8.26
C ALA A 71 5.00 -7.26 -9.71
N LYS A 72 4.60 -8.27 -10.49
CA LYS A 72 4.06 -8.08 -11.85
C LYS A 72 2.82 -7.20 -11.84
N ILE A 73 1.91 -7.39 -10.88
CA ILE A 73 0.73 -6.54 -10.70
C ILE A 73 1.17 -5.10 -10.39
N LEU A 74 2.01 -4.90 -9.36
CA LEU A 74 2.45 -3.57 -8.94
C LEU A 74 3.17 -2.81 -10.05
N LYS A 75 4.13 -3.44 -10.74
CA LYS A 75 4.80 -2.85 -11.91
C LYS A 75 3.81 -2.45 -12.98
N THR A 76 2.89 -3.35 -13.33
CA THR A 76 1.93 -3.07 -14.41
C THR A 76 1.06 -1.88 -14.04
N VAL A 77 0.62 -1.77 -12.79
CA VAL A 77 -0.13 -0.61 -12.33
C VAL A 77 0.72 0.66 -12.41
N LEU A 78 1.90 0.67 -11.79
CA LEU A 78 2.77 1.85 -11.72
C LEU A 78 3.14 2.42 -13.10
N PHE A 79 3.44 1.53 -14.07
CA PHE A 79 3.95 1.95 -15.38
C PHE A 79 2.89 2.08 -16.48
N LYS A 80 1.64 1.65 -16.25
CA LYS A 80 0.59 1.72 -17.29
C LYS A 80 -0.59 2.60 -16.93
N ILE A 81 -0.76 2.97 -15.66
CA ILE A 81 -1.89 3.77 -15.22
C ILE A 81 -1.72 5.24 -15.63
N ASP A 82 -2.80 5.86 -16.13
CA ASP A 82 -2.91 7.30 -16.20
C ASP A 82 -4.35 7.83 -16.17
N LYS A 83 -4.53 9.14 -16.35
CA LYS A 83 -5.84 9.80 -16.36
C LYS A 83 -6.84 9.21 -17.37
N ASP A 84 -6.33 8.63 -18.46
CA ASP A 84 -7.14 8.07 -19.54
C ASP A 84 -7.14 6.53 -19.50
N ASN A 85 -6.19 5.91 -18.78
CA ASN A 85 -5.96 4.47 -18.75
C ASN A 85 -6.03 3.91 -17.32
N LYS A 86 -7.04 3.08 -17.06
CA LYS A 86 -7.13 2.26 -15.85
C LYS A 86 -6.36 0.94 -16.02
N VAL A 87 -5.98 0.34 -14.90
CA VAL A 87 -5.45 -1.04 -14.87
C VAL A 87 -6.44 -1.90 -14.09
N THR A 88 -6.94 -2.95 -14.74
CA THR A 88 -7.84 -3.94 -14.11
C THR A 88 -7.11 -5.27 -13.97
N VAL A 89 -7.06 -5.79 -12.76
CA VAL A 89 -6.48 -7.09 -12.45
C VAL A 89 -7.60 -8.04 -12.03
N THR A 90 -7.71 -9.17 -12.72
CA THR A 90 -8.64 -10.25 -12.39
C THR A 90 -7.83 -11.48 -11.99
N ILE A 91 -8.09 -12.01 -10.79
CA ILE A 91 -7.39 -13.17 -10.25
C ILE A 91 -8.44 -14.25 -9.98
N LYS A 92 -8.24 -15.42 -10.59
CA LYS A 92 -9.12 -16.57 -10.34
C LYS A 92 -9.02 -16.99 -8.88
N GLN A 93 -10.17 -17.28 -8.27
CA GLN A 93 -10.24 -17.82 -6.92
C GLN A 93 -10.52 -19.33 -6.99
N GLU A 94 -9.96 -20.11 -6.06
CA GLU A 94 -10.28 -21.54 -5.97
C GLU A 94 -11.78 -21.77 -5.73
N LYS A 95 -12.40 -20.90 -4.94
CA LYS A 95 -13.82 -20.92 -4.61
C LYS A 95 -14.39 -19.51 -4.63
N GLY A 96 -15.57 -19.36 -5.24
CA GLY A 96 -16.30 -18.10 -5.28
C GLY A 96 -15.97 -17.23 -6.49
N PRO A 97 -16.37 -15.95 -6.45
CA PRO A 97 -16.15 -14.99 -7.54
C PRO A 97 -14.67 -14.69 -7.73
N GLU A 98 -14.27 -14.30 -8.95
CA GLU A 98 -12.93 -13.77 -9.20
C GLU A 98 -12.64 -12.53 -8.34
N ALA A 99 -11.39 -12.42 -7.89
CA ALA A 99 -10.92 -11.19 -7.28
C ALA A 99 -10.66 -10.16 -8.36
N ARG A 100 -11.14 -8.93 -8.16
CA ARG A 100 -10.98 -7.82 -9.09
C ARG A 100 -10.39 -6.63 -8.36
N LEU A 101 -9.27 -6.14 -8.88
CA LEU A 101 -8.62 -4.91 -8.44
C LEU A 101 -8.63 -3.92 -9.60
N VAL A 102 -9.21 -2.75 -9.41
CA VAL A 102 -9.28 -1.70 -10.43
C VAL A 102 -8.52 -0.49 -9.91
N PHE A 103 -7.48 -0.12 -10.65
CA PHE A 103 -6.65 1.04 -10.37
C PHE A 103 -6.92 2.13 -11.40
N PHE A 104 -7.19 3.36 -10.96
CA PHE A 104 -7.35 4.50 -11.87
C PHE A 104 -6.81 5.80 -11.26
N ILE A 105 -6.49 6.76 -12.13
CA ILE A 105 -6.11 8.12 -11.74
C ILE A 105 -7.29 9.07 -11.93
N LYS A 106 -7.43 10.01 -11.00
CA LYS A 106 -8.32 11.17 -11.14
C LYS A 106 -7.53 12.46 -10.91
N GLU A 107 -7.44 13.27 -11.95
CA GLU A 107 -6.83 14.61 -11.88
C GLU A 107 -7.86 15.67 -11.48
N GLY A 108 -7.38 16.85 -11.05
CA GLY A 108 -8.23 18.00 -10.75
C GLY A 108 -9.10 17.85 -9.49
N THR A 109 -8.73 16.97 -8.55
CA THR A 109 -9.38 16.93 -7.24
C THR A 109 -8.91 18.09 -6.36
N LYS A 110 -9.64 18.39 -5.30
CA LYS A 110 -9.32 19.50 -4.38
C LYS A 110 -7.89 19.42 -3.84
N ASP A 111 -7.42 18.21 -3.53
CA ASP A 111 -6.13 18.00 -2.84
C ASP A 111 -5.03 17.49 -3.80
N GLY A 112 -5.32 17.44 -5.11
CA GLY A 112 -4.35 17.11 -6.16
C GLY A 112 -4.77 15.93 -7.06
N THR A 113 -3.79 15.30 -7.70
CA THR A 113 -4.00 14.06 -8.46
C THR A 113 -4.16 12.89 -7.51
N LEU A 114 -5.17 12.06 -7.74
CA LEU A 114 -5.56 10.95 -6.90
C LEU A 114 -5.34 9.63 -7.64
N LEU A 115 -4.69 8.66 -6.98
CA LEU A 115 -4.69 7.25 -7.37
C LEU A 115 -5.71 6.51 -6.50
N ALA A 116 -6.61 5.75 -7.12
CA ALA A 116 -7.59 4.93 -6.43
C ALA A 116 -7.40 3.44 -6.73
N LEU A 117 -7.67 2.62 -5.73
CA LEU A 117 -7.86 1.18 -5.80
C LEU A 117 -9.30 0.86 -5.39
N MET A 118 -10.03 0.20 -6.27
CA MET A 118 -11.34 -0.38 -5.98
C MET A 118 -11.28 -1.89 -6.09
N THR A 119 -11.90 -2.60 -5.15
CA THR A 119 -11.96 -4.06 -5.17
C THR A 119 -13.39 -4.56 -4.99
N ASN A 120 -13.66 -5.80 -5.40
CA ASN A 120 -14.87 -6.53 -4.99
C ASN A 120 -14.66 -7.35 -3.71
N PHE A 121 -13.66 -7.03 -2.90
CA PHE A 121 -13.47 -7.65 -1.58
C PHE A 121 -14.39 -6.99 -0.55
N HIS A 122 -15.29 -7.77 0.03
CA HIS A 122 -16.20 -7.29 1.06
C HIS A 122 -15.52 -7.37 2.43
N ALA A 123 -15.18 -6.22 3.02
CA ALA A 123 -14.36 -6.13 4.23
C ALA A 123 -14.93 -6.91 5.42
N GLU A 124 -16.24 -6.77 5.70
CA GLU A 124 -16.89 -7.45 6.83
C GLU A 124 -17.00 -8.96 6.64
N LYS A 125 -17.30 -9.41 5.42
CA LYS A 125 -17.45 -10.84 5.08
C LYS A 125 -16.10 -11.51 4.80
N ARG A 126 -15.01 -10.73 4.71
CA ARG A 126 -13.64 -11.18 4.39
C ARG A 126 -13.57 -12.08 3.15
N LYS A 127 -14.29 -11.72 2.08
CA LYS A 127 -14.30 -12.49 0.82
C LYS A 127 -14.67 -11.65 -0.40
N PHE A 128 -14.31 -12.14 -1.58
CA PHE A 128 -14.73 -11.56 -2.85
C PHE A 128 -16.20 -11.85 -3.15
N THR A 129 -16.92 -10.85 -3.66
CA THR A 129 -18.35 -10.94 -4.03
C THR A 129 -18.57 -10.67 -5.52
N LYS A 130 -19.67 -11.19 -6.08
CA LYS A 130 -20.01 -10.95 -7.51
C LYS A 130 -20.37 -9.50 -7.76
N GLU A 131 -21.10 -8.91 -6.83
CA GLU A 131 -21.55 -7.53 -6.85
C GLU A 131 -20.72 -6.69 -5.88
N LEU A 132 -20.51 -5.43 -6.25
CA LEU A 132 -19.89 -4.44 -5.39
C LEU A 132 -20.92 -3.96 -4.35
N ASP A 133 -20.54 -4.00 -3.09
CA ASP A 133 -21.25 -3.32 -2.00
C ASP A 133 -20.59 -1.97 -1.78
N GLU A 134 -21.28 -0.86 -2.06
CA GLU A 134 -20.69 0.49 -1.97
C GLU A 134 -20.16 0.86 -0.58
N LYS A 135 -20.71 0.23 0.49
CA LYS A 135 -20.32 0.52 1.87
C LYS A 135 -19.23 -0.43 2.36
N CYS A 136 -19.25 -1.67 1.89
CA CYS A 136 -18.41 -2.72 2.44
C CYS A 136 -17.26 -3.15 1.53
N SER A 137 -17.28 -2.78 0.24
CA SER A 137 -16.20 -3.09 -0.68
C SER A 137 -14.96 -2.26 -0.35
N VAL A 138 -13.79 -2.89 -0.37
CA VAL A 138 -12.54 -2.17 -0.09
C VAL A 138 -12.28 -1.18 -1.23
N VAL A 139 -12.29 0.10 -0.87
CA VAL A 139 -11.87 1.22 -1.70
C VAL A 139 -10.78 1.98 -0.94
N ARG A 140 -9.71 2.33 -1.66
CA ARG A 140 -8.54 3.05 -1.16
C ARG A 140 -8.16 4.12 -2.14
N TRP A 141 -7.66 5.24 -1.63
CA TRP A 141 -7.15 6.30 -2.47
C TRP A 141 -6.07 7.10 -1.78
N TYR A 142 -5.18 7.60 -2.60
CA TYR A 142 -3.94 8.25 -2.23
C TYR A 142 -3.76 9.49 -3.11
N PHE A 143 -3.08 10.49 -2.58
CA PHE A 143 -2.70 11.67 -3.34
C PHE A 143 -1.26 11.55 -3.80
N ILE A 144 -1.02 11.99 -5.03
CA ILE A 144 0.32 12.09 -5.60
C ILE A 144 0.87 13.48 -5.24
N LYS A 145 1.95 13.50 -4.46
CA LYS A 145 2.58 14.71 -3.91
C LYS A 145 4.07 14.70 -4.21
N GLY A 146 4.46 15.38 -5.30
CA GLY A 146 5.79 15.18 -5.86
C GLY A 146 5.96 13.72 -6.31
N ASN A 147 6.97 13.04 -5.79
CA ASN A 147 7.17 11.60 -6.01
C ASN A 147 6.53 10.71 -4.91
N LYS A 148 5.92 11.29 -3.88
CA LYS A 148 5.26 10.53 -2.81
C LYS A 148 3.85 10.09 -3.22
N LEU A 149 3.47 8.90 -2.79
CA LEU A 149 2.09 8.41 -2.79
C LEU A 149 1.59 8.45 -1.34
N VAL A 150 0.72 9.40 -1.04
CA VAL A 150 0.32 9.72 0.34
C VAL A 150 -1.11 9.28 0.58
N TYR A 151 -1.33 8.43 1.57
CA TYR A 151 -2.67 8.01 1.94
C TYR A 151 -3.48 9.21 2.42
N ARG A 152 -4.78 9.26 2.05
CA ARG A 152 -5.64 10.43 2.29
C ARG A 152 -5.71 10.91 3.74
N GLN A 153 -5.47 10.02 4.70
CA GLN A 153 -5.55 10.31 6.13
C GLN A 153 -4.22 10.83 6.69
N ASP A 154 -3.15 10.73 5.91
CA ASP A 154 -1.78 11.09 6.29
C ASP A 154 -1.31 12.39 5.60
N LEU A 155 -2.22 13.11 4.93
CA LEU A 155 -1.93 14.47 4.49
C LEU A 155 -1.56 15.35 5.69
N TYR A 156 -0.50 16.12 5.52
CA TYR A 156 0.08 16.90 6.59
C TYR A 156 -0.90 17.96 7.10
N SER A 157 -1.01 18.06 8.43
CA SER A 157 -1.51 19.24 9.11
C SER A 157 -0.78 19.43 10.45
N GLU A 158 -0.59 20.68 10.86
CA GLU A 158 -0.03 21.00 12.17
C GLU A 158 -0.84 20.39 13.31
N LYS A 159 -2.15 20.25 13.13
CA LYS A 159 -3.03 19.63 14.13
C LYS A 159 -2.68 18.15 14.29
N THR A 160 -2.63 17.40 13.20
CA THR A 160 -2.25 15.98 13.23
C THR A 160 -0.85 15.80 13.77
N GLU A 161 0.11 16.62 13.36
CA GLU A 161 1.49 16.58 13.88
C GLU A 161 1.52 16.74 15.40
N LYS A 162 0.86 17.76 15.95
CA LYS A 162 0.75 17.98 17.41
C LYS A 162 0.10 16.79 18.12
N GLU A 163 -0.94 16.19 17.53
CA GLU A 163 -1.59 14.99 18.06
C GLU A 163 -0.63 13.78 18.08
N LYS A 164 0.20 13.61 17.06
CA LYS A 164 1.19 12.51 16.97
C LYS A 164 2.38 12.73 17.90
N MET A 165 2.83 13.97 18.09
CA MET A 165 3.88 14.32 19.07
C MET A 165 3.48 13.99 20.51
N GLY A 166 2.18 13.97 20.83
CA GLY A 166 1.67 13.57 22.14
C GLY A 166 1.44 12.07 22.31
N GLN A 167 1.71 11.26 21.28
CA GLN A 167 1.56 9.80 21.30
C GLN A 167 2.91 9.11 21.50
N VAL A 168 2.91 7.79 21.40
CA VAL A 168 4.13 6.99 21.43
C VAL A 168 5.03 7.32 20.22
N PRO A 169 6.37 7.38 20.40
CA PRO A 169 7.31 7.93 19.41
C PRO A 169 7.18 7.36 17.99
N HIS A 170 6.97 6.04 17.85
CA HIS A 170 6.87 5.42 16.54
C HIS A 170 5.71 5.93 15.69
N LYS A 171 4.65 6.51 16.28
CA LYS A 171 3.52 7.12 15.54
C LYS A 171 3.90 8.42 14.86
N LEU A 172 4.87 9.15 15.40
CA LEU A 172 5.39 10.36 14.77
C LEU A 172 6.32 10.01 13.59
N ILE A 173 7.12 8.95 13.75
CA ILE A 173 8.01 8.44 12.69
C ILE A 173 7.19 8.01 11.46
N ASP A 174 6.16 7.18 11.68
CA ASP A 174 5.18 6.75 10.68
C ASP A 174 4.62 7.95 9.90
N TYR A 175 4.07 8.92 10.64
CA TYR A 175 3.48 10.11 10.05
C TYR A 175 4.47 10.92 9.23
N TYR A 176 5.68 11.19 9.74
CA TYR A 176 6.69 11.95 9.00
C TYR A 176 7.23 11.22 7.78
N LEU A 177 7.33 9.90 7.80
CA LEU A 177 7.83 9.13 6.66
C LEU A 177 6.84 9.15 5.48
N PHE A 178 5.54 9.16 5.79
CA PHE A 178 4.48 8.97 4.80
C PHE A 178 3.60 10.20 4.53
N ASP A 179 3.78 11.31 5.25
CA ASP A 179 3.10 12.57 4.97
C ASP A 179 3.59 13.24 3.67
N ASP A 180 2.93 14.34 3.29
CA ASP A 180 3.32 15.16 2.13
C ASP A 180 4.25 16.34 2.46
N ASN A 181 4.82 16.40 3.67
CA ASN A 181 5.76 17.44 4.09
C ASN A 181 7.22 16.96 4.03
N LEU A 182 7.93 17.37 2.98
CA LEU A 182 9.33 16.98 2.74
C LEU A 182 10.30 17.44 3.84
N GLU A 183 9.98 18.46 4.64
CA GLU A 183 10.84 18.88 5.75
C GLU A 183 10.88 17.81 6.86
N ASN A 184 9.80 17.04 7.01
CA ASN A 184 9.68 16.00 8.02
C ASN A 184 10.57 14.78 7.71
N ASP A 185 10.83 14.48 6.44
CA ASP A 185 11.69 13.37 6.00
C ASP A 185 13.08 13.42 6.65
N SER A 186 13.63 14.63 6.81
CA SER A 186 14.95 14.85 7.41
C SER A 186 15.02 14.47 8.90
N LYS A 187 13.88 14.46 9.60
CA LYS A 187 13.77 14.19 11.04
C LYS A 187 13.64 12.69 11.35
N VAL A 188 13.14 11.90 10.39
CA VAL A 188 12.80 10.48 10.56
C VAL A 188 13.97 9.68 11.13
N LYS A 189 15.17 9.80 10.55
CA LYS A 189 16.34 9.03 11.01
C LYS A 189 16.74 9.35 12.45
N GLY A 190 16.69 10.62 12.84
CA GLY A 190 17.01 11.04 14.21
C GLY A 190 16.04 10.43 15.23
N LEU A 191 14.74 10.45 14.94
CA LEU A 191 13.72 9.85 15.80
C LEU A 191 13.87 8.33 15.93
N ILE A 192 14.22 7.64 14.84
CA ILE A 192 14.53 6.20 14.87
C ILE A 192 15.74 5.95 15.79
N ASP A 193 16.81 6.73 15.64
CA ASP A 193 18.03 6.58 16.42
C ASP A 193 17.82 6.85 17.91
N GLU A 194 16.95 7.79 18.26
CA GLU A 194 16.58 8.06 19.65
C GLU A 194 15.93 6.84 20.32
N ILE A 195 15.06 6.11 19.60
CA ILE A 195 14.43 4.90 20.13
C ILE A 195 15.46 3.77 20.25
N LEU A 196 16.25 3.53 19.18
CA LEU A 196 17.17 2.40 19.10
C LEU A 196 18.35 2.51 20.07
N ASN A 197 18.82 3.73 20.38
CA ASN A 197 19.93 3.97 21.30
C ASN A 197 19.49 4.15 22.77
N ASN A 198 18.19 4.12 23.05
CA ASN A 198 17.66 4.24 24.40
C ASN A 198 17.31 2.86 24.97
N GLU A 199 18.12 2.37 25.91
CA GLU A 199 17.90 1.08 26.58
C GLU A 199 16.57 0.99 27.35
N LYS A 200 15.92 2.12 27.63
CA LYS A 200 14.62 2.19 28.29
C LYS A 200 13.43 2.19 27.33
N SER A 201 13.67 2.18 26.02
CA SER A 201 12.61 2.10 25.01
C SER A 201 11.80 0.83 25.21
N ASP A 202 10.48 0.94 25.05
CA ASP A 202 9.61 -0.23 25.07
C ASP A 202 9.92 -1.15 23.87
N LYS A 203 9.70 -2.45 24.05
CA LYS A 203 10.00 -3.46 23.04
C LYS A 203 9.18 -3.25 21.77
N ILE A 204 7.94 -2.76 21.88
CA ILE A 204 7.12 -2.45 20.70
C ILE A 204 7.67 -1.23 19.96
N GLU A 205 8.14 -0.20 20.68
CA GLU A 205 8.80 0.96 20.04
C GLU A 205 10.06 0.54 19.30
N VAL A 206 10.91 -0.31 19.90
CA VAL A 206 12.12 -0.81 19.25
C VAL A 206 11.78 -1.66 18.01
N LEU A 207 10.72 -2.47 18.08
CA LEU A 207 10.23 -3.24 16.93
C LEU A 207 9.85 -2.30 15.76
N TYR A 208 9.06 -1.26 16.02
CA TYR A 208 8.69 -0.30 14.98
C TYR A 208 9.88 0.54 14.49
N ALA A 209 10.80 0.93 15.36
CA ALA A 209 11.98 1.68 14.94
C ALA A 209 12.86 0.86 13.98
N LYS A 210 12.98 -0.46 14.20
CA LYS A 210 13.64 -1.39 13.27
C LYS A 210 12.91 -1.50 11.93
N LEU A 211 11.57 -1.61 11.97
CA LEU A 211 10.74 -1.59 10.76
C LEU A 211 11.00 -0.33 9.94
N TYR A 212 10.85 0.85 10.55
CA TYR A 212 11.02 2.13 9.84
C TYR A 212 12.45 2.38 9.38
N LEU A 213 13.45 1.82 10.05
CA LEU A 213 14.83 1.86 9.57
C LEU A 213 15.00 1.03 8.28
N GLY A 214 14.40 -0.17 8.24
CA GLY A 214 14.34 -0.99 7.03
C GLY A 214 13.64 -0.27 5.88
N GLU A 215 12.48 0.32 6.13
CA GLU A 215 11.72 1.13 5.16
C GLU A 215 12.52 2.34 4.66
N LEU A 216 13.26 3.03 5.54
CA LEU A 216 14.13 4.13 5.14
C LEU A 216 15.27 3.67 4.21
N TYR A 217 15.83 2.49 4.45
CA TYR A 217 16.81 1.90 3.53
C TYR A 217 16.18 1.51 2.19
N LEU A 218 14.95 0.97 2.19
CA LEU A 218 14.21 0.69 0.96
C LEU A 218 13.94 1.96 0.14
N LEU A 219 13.50 3.03 0.80
CA LEU A 219 13.30 4.36 0.20
C LEU A 219 14.58 4.88 -0.46
N LYS A 220 15.73 4.70 0.20
CA LYS A 220 17.06 5.09 -0.33
C LYS A 220 17.65 4.09 -1.31
N SER A 221 16.91 3.05 -1.66
CA SER A 221 17.35 1.99 -2.55
C SER A 221 18.54 1.16 -2.05
N GLU A 222 18.82 1.17 -0.75
CA GLU A 222 19.89 0.42 -0.07
C GLU A 222 19.42 -0.98 0.33
N ILE A 223 19.21 -1.87 -0.66
CA ILE A 223 18.59 -3.19 -0.45
C ILE A 223 19.34 -4.07 0.55
N ASP A 224 20.67 -4.10 0.51
CA ASP A 224 21.47 -4.92 1.43
C ASP A 224 21.32 -4.47 2.90
N ASN A 225 21.16 -3.16 3.13
CA ASN A 225 20.93 -2.61 4.47
C ASN A 225 19.49 -2.90 4.91
N ALA A 226 18.51 -2.74 4.01
CA ALA A 226 17.12 -3.10 4.29
C ALA A 226 16.97 -4.58 4.65
N GLU A 227 17.66 -5.48 3.95
CA GLU A 227 17.64 -6.92 4.24
C GLU A 227 18.19 -7.25 5.62
N LYS A 228 19.30 -6.60 6.02
CA LYS A 228 19.85 -6.75 7.39
C LYS A 228 18.86 -6.27 8.44
N GLU A 229 18.22 -5.13 8.23
CA GLU A 229 17.25 -4.60 9.19
C GLU A 229 15.98 -5.46 9.27
N VAL A 230 15.47 -5.98 8.16
CA VAL A 230 14.33 -6.90 8.15
C VAL A 230 14.68 -8.22 8.85
N SER A 231 15.87 -8.78 8.61
CA SER A 231 16.35 -9.95 9.37
C SER A 231 16.46 -9.64 10.87
N GLY A 232 17.05 -8.50 11.22
CA GLY A 232 17.19 -8.07 12.61
C GLY A 232 15.84 -7.76 13.29
N LEU A 233 14.85 -7.29 12.54
CA LEU A 233 13.47 -7.11 12.99
C LEU A 233 12.84 -8.47 13.35
N ASN A 234 12.99 -9.47 12.48
CA ASN A 234 12.47 -10.82 12.70
C ASN A 234 13.11 -11.50 13.92
N GLU A 235 14.44 -11.43 14.03
CA GLU A 235 15.18 -11.95 15.17
C GLU A 235 14.73 -11.28 16.48
N TYR A 236 14.53 -9.96 16.45
CA TYR A 236 14.04 -9.21 17.59
C TYR A 236 12.60 -9.61 17.97
N PHE A 237 11.72 -9.74 16.98
CA PHE A 237 10.36 -10.22 17.19
C PHE A 237 10.34 -11.60 17.83
N GLU A 238 11.02 -12.60 17.26
CA GLU A 238 11.01 -13.96 17.80
C GLU A 238 11.62 -14.05 19.20
N LYS A 239 12.64 -13.24 19.51
CA LYS A 239 13.23 -13.17 20.85
C LYS A 239 12.25 -12.66 21.91
N TYR A 240 11.37 -11.72 21.56
CA TYR A 240 10.47 -11.05 22.50
C TYR A 240 8.99 -11.40 22.30
N LYS A 241 8.67 -12.31 21.37
CA LYS A 241 7.32 -12.82 21.15
C LYS A 241 6.79 -13.46 22.42
N ASP A 242 5.60 -13.06 22.82
CA ASP A 242 4.92 -13.44 24.06
C ASP A 242 5.69 -13.06 25.34
N ASN A 243 6.73 -12.23 25.21
CA ASN A 243 7.53 -11.66 26.29
C ASN A 243 7.75 -10.15 26.04
N GLY A 244 6.65 -9.41 25.99
CA GLY A 244 6.61 -7.97 25.77
C GLY A 244 6.24 -7.56 24.34
N ILE A 245 6.31 -8.48 23.37
CA ILE A 245 5.71 -8.27 22.04
C ILE A 245 4.63 -9.33 21.83
N PRO A 246 3.36 -8.95 21.67
CA PRO A 246 2.29 -9.89 21.40
C PRO A 246 2.45 -10.61 20.05
N SER A 247 2.10 -11.90 19.98
CA SER A 247 2.23 -12.72 18.74
C SER A 247 1.50 -12.17 17.51
N GLN A 248 0.44 -11.35 17.68
CA GLN A 248 -0.23 -10.69 16.55
C GLN A 248 0.67 -9.71 15.78
N TYR A 249 1.81 -9.28 16.35
CA TYR A 249 2.79 -8.44 15.67
C TYR A 249 3.59 -9.20 14.61
N SER A 250 3.44 -10.52 14.48
CA SER A 250 3.97 -11.31 13.36
C SER A 250 3.45 -10.82 11.99
N LEU A 251 2.31 -10.12 11.94
CA LEU A 251 1.85 -9.51 10.71
C LEU A 251 2.81 -8.42 10.21
N ILE A 252 3.42 -7.66 11.13
CA ILE A 252 4.35 -6.57 10.79
C ILE A 252 5.63 -7.12 10.18
N THR A 253 6.20 -8.16 10.78
CA THR A 253 7.38 -8.85 10.23
C THR A 253 7.10 -9.42 8.84
N ASN A 254 5.95 -10.08 8.66
CA ASN A 254 5.55 -10.64 7.37
C ASN A 254 5.35 -9.55 6.30
N MET A 255 4.79 -8.39 6.69
CA MET A 255 4.63 -7.25 5.79
C MET A 255 5.99 -6.66 5.40
N ALA A 256 6.91 -6.49 6.34
CA ALA A 256 8.26 -5.98 6.08
C ALA A 256 9.06 -6.89 5.13
N GLU A 257 9.02 -8.21 5.35
CA GLU A 257 9.61 -9.19 4.45
C GLU A 257 8.99 -9.12 3.04
N THR A 258 7.66 -9.04 2.98
CA THR A 258 6.96 -8.95 1.70
C THR A 258 7.34 -7.67 0.96
N GLU A 259 7.39 -6.53 1.64
CA GLU A 259 7.80 -5.27 1.03
C GLU A 259 9.23 -5.33 0.50
N LEU A 260 10.18 -5.86 1.27
CA LEU A 260 11.55 -6.09 0.83
C LEU A 260 11.60 -6.95 -0.44
N GLU A 261 10.90 -8.09 -0.45
CA GLU A 261 10.89 -9.01 -1.58
C GLU A 261 10.23 -8.41 -2.83
N LEU A 262 9.20 -7.59 -2.65
CA LEU A 262 8.59 -6.82 -3.74
C LEU A 262 9.56 -5.76 -4.26
N MET A 263 10.22 -4.99 -3.39
CA MET A 263 11.19 -3.96 -3.77
C MET A 263 12.39 -4.55 -4.52
N LYS A 264 12.91 -5.72 -4.10
CA LYS A 264 13.95 -6.47 -4.85
C LYS A 264 13.50 -6.81 -6.28
N ARG A 265 12.21 -7.11 -6.48
CA ARG A 265 11.64 -7.45 -7.79
C ARG A 265 11.29 -6.22 -8.62
N MET A 266 10.87 -5.12 -7.99
CA MET A 266 10.58 -3.86 -8.69
C MET A 266 11.76 -3.37 -9.52
N LYS A 267 12.99 -3.55 -9.00
CA LYS A 267 14.25 -3.13 -9.64
C LYS A 267 14.77 -4.01 -10.78
N LYS A 268 14.21 -5.20 -10.99
CA LYS A 268 14.59 -6.13 -12.07
C LYS A 268 13.91 -5.77 -13.38
#